data_AF-A0AAD3Y5E2-F1
#
_entry.id   AF-A0AAD3Y5E2-F1
#
_cell.length_a   1.000
_cell.length_b   1.000
_cell.length_c   1.000
_cell.angle_alpha   90.00
_cell.angle_beta   90.00
_cell.angle_gamma   90.00
#
_symmetry.space_group_name_H-M   'P 1'
#
loop_
_entity.id
_entity.type
_entity.pdbx_description
1 polymer ?
#
loop_
_entity_poly.entity_id
_entity_poly.type
_entity_poly.pdbx_seq_one_letter_code
_entity_poly.pdbx_strand_id
1 'polypeptide(L)' 'MDSCKQILEMDAEFIDLDAFGLTSIGEVEELGSVKVIELCRRGKSIVVNRNNREKYISLLIWNCCVASMDEQVKQFA' A
#
# COMPACT_ATOMS: atom_id res chain seq x y z
N MET A 1 5.96 -0.35 -8.50
CA MET A 1 5.90 -1.72 -7.95
C MET A 1 7.24 -2.20 -7.40
N ASP A 2 8.39 -1.72 -7.91
CA ASP A 2 9.70 -2.09 -7.37
C ASP A 2 9.88 -1.76 -5.87
N SER A 3 9.15 -0.75 -5.37
CA SER A 3 9.07 -0.42 -3.95
C SER A 3 8.46 -1.53 -3.08
N CYS A 4 7.54 -2.36 -3.60
CA CYS A 4 6.93 -3.43 -2.82
C CYS A 4 7.94 -4.51 -2.45
N LYS A 5 8.79 -4.89 -3.41
CA LYS A 5 9.86 -5.86 -3.20
C LYS A 5 10.88 -5.32 -2.21
N GLN A 6 11.27 -4.05 -2.35
CA GLN A 6 12.19 -3.40 -1.42
C GLN A 6 11.66 -3.40 0.02
N ILE A 7 10.38 -3.10 0.25
CA ILE A 7 9.76 -3.12 1.59
C ILE A 7 9.76 -4.54 2.21
N LEU A 8 9.54 -5.58 1.40
CA LEU A 8 9.56 -6.97 1.86
C LEU A 8 10.98 -7.46 2.20
N GLU A 9 11.95 -7.09 1.39
CA GLU A 9 13.34 -7.55 1.52
C GLU A 9 14.18 -6.68 2.47
N MET A 10 13.64 -5.53 2.89
CA MET A 10 14.30 -4.63 3.82
C MET A 10 14.63 -5.32 5.15
N ASP A 11 15.74 -4.93 5.75
CA ASP A 11 16.11 -5.40 7.08
C ASP A 11 15.03 -5.04 8.12
N ALA A 12 14.75 -5.99 9.02
CA ALA A 12 13.68 -5.86 10.00
C ALA A 12 13.99 -4.79 11.06
N GLU A 13 15.26 -4.59 11.43
CA GLU A 13 15.64 -3.53 12.34
C GLU A 13 15.51 -2.17 11.65
N PHE A 14 15.83 -2.10 10.36
CA PHE A 14 15.72 -0.86 9.60
C PHE A 14 14.27 -0.41 9.35
N ILE A 15 13.35 -1.34 9.08
CA ILE A 15 11.92 -1.01 8.91
C ILE A 15 11.26 -0.60 10.24
N ASP A 16 11.68 -1.20 11.36
CA ASP A 16 11.12 -0.91 12.68
C ASP A 16 11.53 0.49 13.20
N LEU A 17 12.61 1.05 12.69
CA LEU A 17 13.06 2.42 12.99
C LEU A 17 12.17 3.51 12.36
N ASP A 18 11.14 3.13 11.60
CA ASP A 18 10.27 4.07 10.86
C ASP A 18 11.07 5.06 9.99
N ALA A 19 12.23 4.63 9.48
CA ALA A 19 13.16 5.49 8.76
C ALA A 19 12.57 6.10 7.47
N PHE A 20 11.50 5.50 6.95
CA PHE A 20 10.79 5.96 5.76
C PHE A 20 9.48 6.69 6.07
N GLY A 21 9.08 6.82 7.34
CA GLY A 21 7.78 7.39 7.72
C GLY A 21 6.61 6.64 7.07
N LEU A 22 6.78 5.34 6.82
CA LEU A 22 5.80 4.54 6.08
C LEU A 22 4.62 4.23 7.00
N THR A 23 3.43 4.68 6.60
CA THR A 23 2.18 4.31 7.27
C THR A 23 1.30 3.50 6.33
N SER A 24 0.22 2.91 6.84
CA SER A 24 -0.70 2.07 6.05
C SER A 24 -1.63 2.91 5.15
N ILE A 25 -1.00 3.67 4.26
CA ILE A 25 -1.60 4.50 3.21
C ILE A 25 -1.11 4.04 1.83
N GLY A 26 -1.87 4.36 0.79
CA GLY A 26 -1.50 4.09 -0.58
C GLY A 26 -1.83 5.27 -1.49
N GLU A 27 -1.18 5.33 -2.64
CA GLU A 27 -1.45 6.31 -3.67
C GLU A 27 -2.21 5.67 -4.83
N VAL A 28 -3.23 6.37 -5.32
CA VAL A 28 -4.00 5.98 -6.49
C VAL A 28 -4.02 7.14 -7.46
N GLU A 29 -3.72 6.87 -8.72
CA GLU A 29 -3.92 7.82 -9.80
C GLU A 29 -5.36 7.71 -10.32
N GLU A 30 -6.08 8.83 -10.32
CA GLU A 30 -7.43 8.93 -10.84
C GLU A 30 -7.54 10.21 -11.68
N LEU A 31 -7.80 10.06 -12.98
CA LEU A 31 -8.00 11.15 -13.94
C LEU A 31 -6.84 12.19 -13.95
N GLY A 32 -5.60 11.72 -13.84
CA GLY A 32 -4.40 12.57 -13.81
C GLY A 32 -4.15 13.26 -12.47
N SER A 33 -4.90 12.91 -11.42
CA SER A 33 -4.66 13.35 -10.04
C SER A 33 -4.22 12.18 -9.17
N VAL A 34 -3.19 12.37 -8.34
CA VAL A 34 -2.77 11.38 -7.34
C VAL A 34 -3.49 11.65 -6.04
N LYS A 35 -4.18 10.64 -5.51
CA LYS A 35 -4.87 10.69 -4.22
C LYS A 35 -4.19 9.76 -3.24
N VAL A 36 -4.00 10.25 -2.01
CA VAL A 36 -3.56 9.43 -0.87
C VAL A 36 -4.78 8.88 -0.16
N ILE A 37 -4.86 7.56 -0.02
CA ILE A 37 -5.95 6.88 0.68
C ILE A 37 -5.43 6.06 1.86
N GLU A 38 -6.28 5.79 2.85
CA GLU A 38 -5.96 4.81 3.89
C GLU A 38 -6.25 3.40 3.38
N LEU A 39 -5.28 2.48 3.53
CA LEU A 39 -5.42 1.09 3.08
C LEU A 39 -6.24 0.23 4.08
N CYS A 40 -6.37 0.71 5.32
CA CYS A 40 -7.20 0.11 6.35
C CYS A 40 -7.68 1.18 7.33
N ARG A 41 -8.60 0.83 8.23
CA ARG A 41 -9.17 1.76 9.20
C ARG A 41 -8.06 2.38 10.07
N ARG A 42 -7.92 3.71 10.03
CA ARG A 42 -6.87 4.47 10.73
C ARG A 42 -5.47 4.16 10.19
N GLY A 43 -5.36 3.89 8.89
CA GLY A 43 -4.11 3.49 8.25
C GLY A 43 -2.97 4.48 8.46
N LYS A 44 -3.26 5.79 8.48
CA LYS A 44 -2.29 6.85 8.78
C LYS A 44 -1.67 6.77 10.19
N SER A 45 -2.33 6.09 11.12
CA SER A 45 -1.83 5.88 12.48
C SER A 45 -1.07 4.55 12.65
N ILE A 46 -0.97 3.75 11.59
CA ILE A 46 -0.34 2.43 11.63
C ILE A 46 0.97 2.53 10.87
N VAL A 47 2.07 2.59 11.61
CA VAL A 47 3.42 2.54 11.05
C VAL A 47 3.71 1.15 10.49
N VAL A 48 4.33 1.10 9.31
CA VAL A 48 4.75 -0.14 8.67
C VAL A 48 6.02 -0.64 9.34
N ASN A 49 6.02 -1.90 9.75
CA ASN A 49 7.09 -2.53 10.50
C ASN A 49 7.22 -4.01 10.11
N ARG A 50 8.19 -4.73 10.69
CA ARG A 50 8.44 -6.15 10.39
C ARG A 50 7.20 -7.04 10.53
N ASN A 51 6.29 -6.71 11.45
CA ASN A 51 5.15 -7.56 11.80
C ASN A 51 3.95 -7.35 10.87
N ASN A 52 3.87 -6.19 10.20
CA ASN A 52 2.72 -5.85 9.37
C ASN A 52 3.06 -5.57 7.90
N ARG A 53 4.35 -5.55 7.51
CA ARG A 53 4.81 -5.23 6.15
C ARG A 53 4.20 -6.12 5.07
N GLU A 54 4.05 -7.42 5.33
CA GLU A 54 3.43 -8.34 4.36
C GLU A 54 1.98 -7.97 4.10
N LYS A 55 1.22 -7.74 5.18
CA LYS A 55 -0.18 -7.30 5.11
C LYS A 55 -0.30 -5.94 4.42
N TYR A 56 0.59 -5.00 4.73
CA TYR A 56 0.65 -3.71 4.07
C TYR A 56 0.83 -3.87 2.55
N ILE A 57 1.76 -4.72 2.12
CA ILE A 57 1.98 -4.99 0.69
C ILE A 57 0.77 -5.66 0.04
N SER A 58 0.13 -6.63 0.71
CA SER A 58 -1.10 -7.25 0.19
C SER A 58 -2.20 -6.22 -0.04
N LEU A 59 -2.41 -5.29 0.90
CA LEU A 59 -3.39 -4.22 0.77
C LEU A 59 -3.03 -3.24 -0.36
N LEU A 60 -1.75 -2.90 -0.49
CA LEU A 60 -1.28 -2.01 -1.55
C LEU A 60 -1.50 -2.62 -2.94
N ILE A 61 -1.20 -3.91 -3.11
CA ILE A 61 -1.43 -4.65 -4.36
C ILE A 61 -2.93 -4.74 -4.67
N TRP A 62 -3.74 -5.10 -3.68
CA TRP A 62 -5.19 -5.18 -3.86
C TRP A 62 -5.78 -3.85 -4.32
N ASN A 63 -5.36 -2.76 -3.69
CA ASN A 63 -5.90 -1.44 -3.99
C ASN A 63 -5.42 -0.90 -5.34
N CYS A 64 -4.13 -1.00 -5.66
CA CYS A 64 -3.60 -0.44 -6.91
C CYS A 64 -4.00 -1.26 -8.15
N CYS A 65 -4.08 -2.59 -8.04
CA CYS A 65 -4.31 -3.46 -9.18
C CYS A 65 -5.74 -4.00 -9.23
N VAL A 66 -6.24 -4.54 -8.13
CA VAL A 66 -7.50 -5.30 -8.16
C VAL A 66 -8.71 -4.38 -8.11
N ALA A 67 -8.72 -3.37 -7.24
CA ALA A 67 -9.85 -2.43 -7.16
C ALA A 67 -10.05 -1.64 -8.46
N SER A 68 -8.96 -1.15 -9.07
CA SER A 68 -9.01 -0.44 -10.36
C SER A 68 -9.50 -1.32 -11.51
N MET A 69 -9.15 -2.62 -11.49
CA MET A 69 -9.61 -3.57 -12.51
C MET A 69 -11.04 -4.03 -12.26
N ASP A 70 -11.46 -4.25 -11.01
CA ASP A 70 -12.81 -4.70 -10.66
C ASP A 70 -13.89 -3.69 -11.11
N GLU A 71 -13.62 -2.39 -10.92
CA GLU A 71 -14.53 -1.33 -11.39
C GLU A 71 -14.66 -1.33 -12.92
N GLN A 72 -13.56 -1.51 -13.64
CA GLN A 72 -13.57 -1.57 -15.09
C GLN A 72 -14.23 -2.87 -15.60
N VAL A 73 -13.92 -4.02 -14.99
CA VAL A 73 -14.42 -5.33 -15.40
C VAL A 73 -15.93 -5.45 -15.16
N LYS A 74 -16.48 -4.84 -14.08
CA LYS A 74 -17.94 -4.77 -13.87
C LYS A 74 -18.70 -4.08 -15.00
N GLN A 75 -18.09 -3.13 -15.70
CA GLN A 75 -18.72 -2.46 -16.84
C GLN A 75 -18.75 -3.35 -18.10
N PHE A 76 -18.03 -4.48 -18.11
CA PHE A 76 -17.96 -5.42 -19.24
C PHE A 76 -18.67 -6.77 -19.00
N ALA A 77 -19.26 -6.98 -17.82
CA ALA A 77 -19.98 -8.21 -17.44
C ALA A 77 -21.50 -8.06 -17.65
#